data_AF-A0A7S0Z3S2-F1
#
_entry.id   AF-A0A7S0Z3S2-F1
#
_cell.length_a   1.000
_cell.length_b   1.000
_cell.length_c   1.000
_cell.angle_alpha   90.00
_cell.angle_beta   90.00
_cell.angle_gamma   90.00
#
_symmetry.space_group_name_H-M   'P 1'
#
loop_
_entity.id
_entity.type
_entity.pdbx_description
1 polymer ?
#
loop_
_entity_poly.entity_id
_entity_poly.type
_entity_poly.pdbx_seq_one_letter_code
_entity_poly.pdbx_strand_id
1 'polypeptide(L)'
;DDWAREFEKYKQSPEFKKTNLGMTVDEYKFIYWMEYGHRMWGRVLGLYFVGPLAYFASQGYITSALAKRLGVFFVLGATQGMIGWWMVKSGLEEQEFSYDCPRVSPYRLATHLTGAFTIYTGMLWTTLSV
;
A
#
# COMPACT_ATOMS: atom_id res chain seq x y z
N ASP A 1 2.30 -28.17 3.01
CA ASP A 1 3.59 -27.82 3.65
C ASP A 1 3.86 -26.31 3.69
N ASP A 2 3.76 -25.55 2.59
CA ASP A 2 4.05 -24.10 2.61
C ASP A 2 3.06 -23.24 3.42
N TRP A 3 1.75 -23.47 3.29
CA TRP A 3 0.74 -22.73 4.05
C TRP A 3 0.81 -22.98 5.56
N ALA A 4 1.16 -24.21 5.96
CA ALA A 4 1.34 -24.55 7.37
C ALA A 4 2.52 -23.76 7.96
N ARG A 5 3.62 -23.60 7.21
CA ARG A 5 4.79 -22.81 7.63
C ARG A 5 4.48 -21.32 7.73
N GLU A 6 3.80 -20.74 6.74
CA GLU A 6 3.42 -19.32 6.79
C GLU A 6 2.41 -19.04 7.90
N PHE A 7 1.46 -19.95 8.11
CA PHE A 7 0.53 -19.85 9.22
C PHE A 7 1.23 -19.98 10.58
N GLU A 8 2.24 -20.84 10.71
CA GLU A 8 3.03 -20.95 11.94
C GLU A 8 3.79 -19.66 12.25
N LYS A 9 4.33 -18.97 11.24
CA LYS A 9 4.89 -17.63 11.41
C LYS A 9 3.81 -16.64 11.85
N TYR A 10 2.62 -16.70 11.26
CA TYR A 10 1.50 -15.84 11.63
C TYR A 10 1.08 -16.04 13.09
N LYS A 11 1.07 -17.28 13.59
CA LYS A 11 0.78 -17.57 15.00
C LYS A 11 1.73 -16.90 15.99
N GLN A 12 2.96 -16.62 15.57
CA GLN A 12 3.95 -15.93 16.40
C GLN A 12 3.67 -14.42 16.50
N SER A 13 2.88 -13.87 15.57
CA SER A 13 2.54 -12.45 15.55
C SER A 13 1.67 -12.04 16.74
N PRO A 14 1.76 -10.78 17.18
CA PRO A 14 0.86 -10.24 18.20
C PRO A 14 -0.62 -10.29 17.77
N GLU A 15 -0.89 -10.12 16.46
CA GLU A 15 -2.25 -10.12 15.90
C GLU A 15 -2.96 -11.46 16.11
N PHE A 16 -2.27 -12.58 15.86
CA PHE A 16 -2.82 -13.90 16.15
C PHE A 16 -3.04 -14.11 17.65
N LYS A 17 -2.06 -13.73 18.47
CA LYS A 17 -2.08 -13.95 19.93
C LYS A 17 -3.12 -13.12 20.67
N LYS A 18 -3.51 -11.95 20.15
CA LYS A 18 -4.41 -11.00 20.84
C LYS A 18 -5.78 -10.84 20.16
N THR A 19 -5.89 -11.02 18.85
CA THR A 19 -7.11 -10.69 18.08
C THR A 19 -7.67 -11.88 17.33
N ASN A 20 -6.82 -12.73 16.75
CA ASN A 20 -7.23 -13.87 15.91
C ASN A 20 -6.98 -15.23 16.59
N LEU A 21 -7.13 -15.29 17.92
CA LEU A 21 -6.94 -16.50 18.71
C LEU A 21 -7.88 -17.62 18.23
N GLY A 22 -7.32 -18.77 17.87
CA GLY A 22 -8.09 -19.92 17.39
C GLY A 22 -8.46 -19.86 15.91
N MET A 23 -7.98 -18.86 15.16
CA MET A 23 -8.15 -18.77 13.71
C MET A 23 -7.61 -20.03 13.02
N THR A 24 -8.28 -20.46 11.95
CA THR A 24 -7.89 -21.58 11.11
C THR A 24 -6.97 -21.14 9.96
N VAL A 25 -6.28 -22.10 9.34
CA VAL A 25 -5.43 -21.84 8.15
C VAL A 25 -6.25 -21.22 7.00
N ASP A 26 -7.52 -21.60 6.85
CA ASP A 26 -8.35 -21.11 5.75
C ASP A 26 -8.80 -19.66 5.94
N GLU A 27 -9.07 -19.24 7.17
CA GLU A 27 -9.31 -17.84 7.52
C GLU A 27 -8.05 -16.99 7.35
N TYR A 28 -6.89 -17.52 7.73
CA TYR A 28 -5.60 -16.86 7.50
C TYR A 28 -5.33 -16.62 6.01
N LYS A 29 -5.63 -17.58 5.14
CA LYS A 29 -5.47 -17.41 3.69
C LYS A 29 -6.24 -16.20 3.16
N PHE A 30 -7.45 -15.94 3.66
CA PHE A 30 -8.23 -14.78 3.23
C PHE A 30 -7.49 -13.46 3.55
N ILE A 31 -7.02 -13.30 4.79
CA ILE A 31 -6.26 -12.12 5.22
C ILE A 31 -4.98 -11.97 4.38
N TYR A 32 -4.24 -13.07 4.23
CA TYR A 32 -3.03 -13.11 3.44
C TYR A 32 -3.28 -12.67 1.99
N TRP A 33 -4.32 -13.20 1.35
CA TRP A 33 -4.65 -12.87 -0.05
C TRP A 33 -5.07 -11.43 -0.23
N MET A 34 -5.83 -10.86 0.71
CA MET A 34 -6.19 -9.44 0.67
C MET A 34 -4.96 -8.55 0.76
N GLU A 35 -4.04 -8.83 1.70
CA GLU A 35 -2.82 -8.05 1.88
C GLU A 35 -1.87 -8.22 0.69
N TYR A 36 -1.68 -9.45 0.22
CA TYR A 36 -0.87 -9.76 -0.95
C TYR A 36 -1.42 -9.11 -2.22
N GLY A 37 -2.73 -9.26 -2.46
CA GLY A 37 -3.44 -8.68 -3.59
C GLY A 37 -3.29 -7.17 -3.61
N HIS A 38 -3.52 -6.50 -2.47
CA HIS A 38 -3.35 -5.06 -2.33
C HIS A 38 -1.92 -4.60 -2.67
N ARG A 39 -0.88 -5.30 -2.17
CA ARG A 39 0.52 -5.02 -2.52
C ARG A 39 0.81 -5.20 -4.01
N MET A 40 0.29 -6.27 -4.62
CA MET A 40 0.48 -6.50 -6.05
C MET A 40 -0.21 -5.42 -6.87
N TRP A 41 -1.40 -4.99 -6.45
CA TRP A 41 -2.13 -3.90 -7.09
C TRP A 41 -1.37 -2.58 -7.08
N GLY A 42 -0.75 -2.23 -5.95
CA GLY A 42 0.13 -1.06 -5.89
C GLY A 42 1.30 -1.13 -6.89
N ARG A 43 1.93 -2.30 -7.05
CA ARG A 43 3.03 -2.50 -8.01
C ARG A 43 2.57 -2.40 -9.45
N VAL A 44 1.45 -3.05 -9.79
CA VAL A 44 0.86 -3.01 -11.14
C VAL A 44 0.49 -1.58 -11.52
N LEU A 45 -0.16 -0.83 -10.61
CA LEU A 45 -0.48 0.58 -10.83
C LEU A 45 0.78 1.43 -11.05
N GLY A 46 1.84 1.20 -10.26
CA GLY A 46 3.12 1.89 -10.46
C GLY A 46 3.73 1.64 -11.83
N LEU A 47 3.76 0.38 -12.29
CA LEU A 47 4.24 0.03 -13.64
C LEU A 47 3.35 0.62 -14.74
N TYR A 48 2.03 0.54 -14.57
CA TYR A 48 1.06 1.09 -15.51
C TYR A 48 1.09 2.62 -15.58
N PHE A 49 1.57 3.28 -14.53
CA PHE A 49 1.80 4.73 -14.55
C PHE A 49 3.13 5.08 -15.25
N VAL A 50 4.22 4.42 -14.85
CA VAL A 50 5.58 4.75 -15.34
C VAL A 50 5.78 4.36 -16.80
N GLY A 51 5.28 3.20 -17.22
CA GLY A 51 5.49 2.67 -18.58
C GLY A 51 5.00 3.65 -19.66
N PRO A 52 3.71 4.02 -19.67
CA PRO A 52 3.16 5.00 -20.60
C PRO A 52 3.81 6.38 -20.43
N LEU A 53 4.06 6.84 -19.21
CA LEU A 53 4.72 8.14 -18.98
C LEU A 53 6.10 8.19 -19.64
N ALA A 54 6.93 7.17 -19.45
CA ALA A 54 8.25 7.09 -20.05
C ALA A 54 8.16 7.03 -21.58
N TYR A 55 7.24 6.22 -22.11
CA TYR A 55 7.01 6.11 -23.56
C TYR A 55 6.58 7.47 -24.15
N PHE A 56 5.49 8.06 -23.68
CA PHE A 56 4.96 9.32 -24.20
C PHE A 56 5.92 10.51 -24.01
N ALA A 57 6.68 10.54 -22.92
CA ALA A 57 7.73 11.53 -22.71
C ALA A 57 8.87 11.38 -23.71
N SER A 58 9.34 10.15 -23.96
CA SER A 58 10.44 9.89 -24.92
C SER A 58 10.07 10.24 -26.37
N GLN A 59 8.81 10.09 -26.73
CA GLN A 59 8.29 10.41 -28.06
C GLN A 59 7.90 11.88 -28.23
N GLY A 60 7.97 12.70 -27.17
CA GLY A 60 7.59 14.11 -27.22
C GLY A 60 6.08 14.36 -27.38
N TYR A 61 5.24 13.36 -27.10
CA TYR A 61 3.78 13.48 -27.24
C TYR A 61 3.12 14.29 -26.12
N ILE A 62 3.85 14.59 -25.05
CA ILE A 62 3.35 15.37 -23.91
C ILE A 62 4.08 16.70 -23.77
N THR A 63 3.35 17.73 -23.38
CA THR A 63 3.97 19.04 -23.09
C THR A 63 4.88 18.97 -21.88
N SER A 64 5.93 19.78 -21.84
CA SER A 64 6.86 19.85 -20.69
C SER A 64 6.16 20.18 -19.37
N ALA A 65 5.04 20.92 -19.42
CA ALA A 65 4.21 21.22 -18.25
C ALA A 65 3.46 19.97 -17.74
N LEU A 66 2.86 19.19 -18.64
CA LEU A 66 2.18 17.95 -18.29
C LEU A 66 3.17 16.90 -17.76
N ALA A 67 4.33 16.77 -18.40
CA ALA A 67 5.39 15.86 -17.96
C ALA A 67 5.85 16.16 -16.52
N LYS A 68 6.04 17.44 -16.18
CA LYS A 68 6.38 17.86 -14.81
C LYS A 68 5.29 17.52 -13.82
N ARG A 69 4.01 17.77 -14.14
CA ARG A 69 2.87 17.42 -13.27
C ARG A 69 2.79 15.91 -13.03
N LEU A 70 2.92 15.09 -14.08
CA LEU A 70 2.95 13.63 -13.96
C LEU A 70 4.16 13.13 -13.16
N GLY A 71 5.32 13.80 -13.28
CA GLY A 71 6.48 13.55 -12.42
C GLY A 71 6.21 13.81 -10.94
N VAL A 72 5.46 14.87 -10.60
CA VAL A 72 5.03 15.11 -9.21
C VAL A 72 4.14 13.98 -8.71
N PHE A 73 3.15 13.55 -9.51
CA PHE A 73 2.29 12.41 -9.12
C PHE A 73 3.07 11.11 -8.97
N PHE A 74 4.12 10.89 -9.78
CA PHE A 74 5.01 9.73 -9.61
C PHE A 74 5.67 9.74 -8.23
N VAL A 75 6.28 10.86 -7.83
CA VAL A 75 6.97 11.00 -6.54
C VAL A 75 5.98 10.85 -5.38
N LEU A 76 4.79 11.45 -5.49
CA LEU A 76 3.73 11.29 -4.50
C LEU A 76 3.26 9.84 -4.39
N GLY A 77 3.08 9.14 -5.52
CA GLY A 77 2.72 7.73 -5.57
C GLY A 77 3.78 6.82 -4.95
N ALA A 78 5.06 7.07 -5.25
CA ALA A 78 6.18 6.35 -4.63
C ALA A 78 6.23 6.57 -3.11
N THR A 79 6.01 7.81 -2.66
CA THR A 79 5.89 8.15 -1.24
C THR A 79 4.70 7.44 -0.60
N GLN A 80 3.57 7.34 -1.29
CA GLN A 80 2.41 6.57 -0.82
C GLN A 80 2.73 5.09 -0.63
N GLY A 81 3.46 4.46 -1.56
CA GLY A 81 3.95 3.10 -1.40
C GLY A 81 4.88 2.94 -0.19
N MET A 82 5.76 3.91 0.06
CA MET A 82 6.63 3.92 1.23
C MET A 82 5.83 4.05 2.54
N ILE A 83 4.81 4.90 2.59
CA ILE A 83 3.90 5.03 3.74
C ILE A 83 3.17 3.69 3.98
N GLY A 84 2.69 3.03 2.92
CA GLY A 84 2.03 1.73 3.02
C GLY A 84 2.95 0.63 3.58
N TRP A 85 4.23 0.62 3.16
CA TRP A 85 5.23 -0.28 3.73
C TRP A 85 5.50 0.02 5.21
N TRP A 86 5.68 1.29 5.56
CA TRP A 86 5.88 1.71 6.95
C TRP A 86 4.70 1.33 7.84
N MET A 87 3.48 1.50 7.34
CA MET A 87 2.23 1.13 8.02
C MET A 87 2.21 -0.34 8.44
N VAL A 88 2.58 -1.25 7.54
CA VAL A 88 2.60 -2.70 7.81
C VAL A 88 3.74 -3.07 8.76
N LYS A 89 4.97 -2.62 8.48
CA LYS A 89 6.14 -2.94 9.32
C LYS A 89 5.92 -2.54 10.77
N SER A 90 5.42 -1.33 10.97
CA SER A 90 5.24 -0.73 12.29
C SER A 90 4.00 -1.22 13.05
N GLY A 91 3.14 -2.02 12.41
CA GLY A 91 2.05 -2.74 13.06
C GLY A 91 2.46 -4.12 13.59
N LEU A 92 3.61 -4.64 13.14
CA LEU A 92 4.17 -5.93 13.55
C LEU A 92 5.24 -5.81 14.65
N GLU A 93 5.69 -4.59 14.96
CA GLU A 93 6.59 -4.31 16.09
C GLU A 93 5.74 -4.22 17.38
N GLU A 94 6.03 -5.08 18.36
CA GLU A 94 5.39 -5.04 19.68
C GLU A 94 5.64 -3.68 20.32
N GLN A 95 4.59 -2.89 20.53
CA GLN A 95 4.70 -1.73 21.40
C GLN A 95 4.74 -2.24 22.85
N GLU A 96 5.93 -2.22 23.45
CA GLU A 96 6.21 -2.67 24.83
C GLU A 96 5.31 -2.01 25.90
N PHE A 97 4.60 -0.92 25.57
CA PHE A 97 3.89 -0.09 26.55
C PHE A 97 2.41 0.21 26.25
N SER A 98 1.73 -0.55 25.38
CA SER A 98 0.28 -0.38 25.23
C SER A 98 -0.50 -1.68 25.38
N TYR A 99 -1.45 -1.66 26.30
CA TYR A 99 -2.54 -2.62 26.46
C TYR A 99 -3.54 -2.60 25.28
N ASP A 100 -3.30 -1.77 24.26
CA ASP A 100 -4.16 -1.69 23.08
C ASP A 100 -3.88 -2.80 22.06
N CYS A 101 -4.95 -3.21 21.37
CA CYS A 101 -4.93 -4.23 20.32
C CYS A 101 -3.78 -3.99 19.33
N PRO A 102 -3.05 -5.04 18.90
CA PRO A 102 -1.97 -4.94 17.91
C PRO A 102 -2.58 -4.69 16.53
N ARG A 103 -3.00 -3.44 16.30
CA ARG A 103 -3.51 -2.94 15.04
C ARG A 103 -2.60 -1.83 14.57
N VAL A 104 -2.50 -1.71 13.25
CA VAL A 104 -1.93 -0.53 12.61
C VAL A 104 -2.52 0.73 13.23
N SER A 105 -1.66 1.67 13.63
CA SER A 105 -2.09 2.95 14.20
C SER A 105 -3.12 3.64 13.27
N PRO A 106 -4.28 4.06 13.78
CA PRO A 106 -5.31 4.74 12.98
C PRO A 106 -4.76 5.96 12.23
N TYR A 107 -3.80 6.67 12.81
CA TYR A 107 -3.14 7.81 12.19
C TYR A 107 -2.35 7.43 10.92
N ARG A 108 -1.66 6.29 10.92
CA ARG A 108 -0.91 5.81 9.75
C ARG A 108 -1.86 5.40 8.62
N LEU A 109 -2.93 4.70 8.97
CA LEU A 109 -3.98 4.31 8.03
C LEU A 109 -4.66 5.53 7.41
N ALA A 110 -5.05 6.52 8.23
CA ALA A 110 -5.67 7.75 7.77
C ALA A 110 -4.74 8.58 6.88
N THR A 111 -3.44 8.63 7.20
CA THR A 111 -2.42 9.32 6.39
C THR A 111 -2.26 8.66 5.03
N HIS A 112 -2.19 7.33 4.99
CA HIS A 112 -2.12 6.57 3.74
C HIS A 112 -3.37 6.83 2.87
N LEU A 113 -4.56 6.63 3.45
CA LEU A 113 -5.83 6.79 2.72
C LEU A 113 -6.04 8.22 2.20
N THR A 114 -5.81 9.23 3.05
CA THR A 114 -5.95 10.64 2.66
C THR A 114 -4.98 11.01 1.54
N GLY A 115 -3.73 10.54 1.63
CA GLY A 115 -2.74 10.74 0.58
C GLY A 115 -3.14 10.07 -0.74
N ALA A 116 -3.67 8.84 -0.69
CA ALA A 116 -4.18 8.15 -1.87
C ALA A 116 -5.34 8.93 -2.54
N PHE A 117 -6.30 9.43 -1.77
CA PHE A 117 -7.40 10.25 -2.30
C PHE A 117 -6.92 11.58 -2.87
N THR A 118 -5.91 12.20 -2.24
CA THR A 118 -5.33 13.45 -2.73
C THR A 118 -4.67 13.26 -4.10
N ILE A 119 -3.88 12.19 -4.26
CA ILE A 119 -3.27 11.82 -5.55
C ILE A 119 -4.35 11.53 -6.58
N TYR A 120 -5.33 10.71 -6.25
CA TYR A 120 -6.42 10.35 -7.17
C TYR A 120 -7.18 11.60 -7.65
N THR A 121 -7.57 12.48 -6.73
CA THR A 121 -8.29 13.72 -7.06
C THR A 121 -7.43 14.64 -7.92
N GLY A 122 -6.14 14.79 -7.61
CA GLY A 122 -5.22 15.58 -8.41
C GLY A 122 -5.01 15.03 -9.82
N MET A 123 -4.93 13.70 -9.97
CA MET A 123 -4.84 13.05 -11.27
C MET A 123 -6.12 13.22 -12.08
N LEU A 124 -7.29 13.00 -11.45
CA LEU A 124 -8.60 13.22 -12.08
C LEU A 124 -8.76 14.66 -12.53
N TRP A 125 -8.42 15.63 -11.68
CA TRP A 125 -8.42 17.04 -12.04
C TRP A 125 -7.49 17.32 -13.22
N THR A 126 -6.29 16.72 -13.24
CA THR A 126 -5.36 16.87 -14.35
C THR A 126 -5.98 16.35 -15.65
N THR A 127 -6.60 15.17 -15.64
CA THR A 127 -7.32 14.62 -16.80
C THR A 127 -8.44 15.53 -17.31
N LEU A 128 -9.13 16.25 -16.42
CA LEU A 128 -10.21 17.18 -16.80
C LEU A 128 -9.70 18.56 -17.26
N SER A 129 -8.45 18.90 -16.95
CA SER A 129 -7.86 20.22 -17.18
C SER A 129 -6.92 20.31 -18.40
N VAL A 130 -6.65 19.17 -19.01
CA VAL A 130 -5.74 19.01 -20.17
C VAL A 130 -6.59 18.73 -21.40
#